data_AF-A0A960VC19-F1
#
_entry.id   AF-A0A960VC19-F1
#
_cell.length_a   1.000
_cell.length_b   1.000
_cell.length_c   1.000
_cell.angle_alpha   90.00
_cell.angle_beta   90.00
_cell.angle_gamma   90.00
#
_symmetry.space_group_name_H-M   'P 1'
#
loop_
_entity.id
_entity.type
_entity.pdbx_description
1 polymer ?
#
loop_
_entity_poly.entity_id
_entity_poly.type
_entity_poly.pdbx_seq_one_letter_code
_entity_poly.pdbx_strand_id
1 'polypeptide(L)'
;YLDYVNQSIPDKYLPPSLFIHPNDLKKSIVELYENKEKRILLGNSLREFVREKWSRKQVAKNFLDLIKNEYPSDWIQNPKDLPSIHMTCIENEKGIEFLRLYFKKYGKRGFFISDKPEIEAYLINMIEI
;
A
#
# COMPACT_ATOMS: atom_id res chain seq x y z
N TYR A 1 -7.70 3.58 2.91
CA TYR A 1 -6.69 3.07 1.95
C TYR A 1 -6.00 4.20 1.21
N LEU A 2 -6.75 5.10 0.55
CA LEU A 2 -6.19 6.30 -0.09
C LEU A 2 -5.37 7.16 0.89
N ASP A 3 -5.90 7.41 2.09
CA ASP A 3 -5.18 8.17 3.12
C ASP A 3 -3.87 7.50 3.53
N TYR A 4 -3.86 6.16 3.64
CA TYR A 4 -2.65 5.39 3.92
C TYR A 4 -1.60 5.56 2.81
N VAL A 5 -2.00 5.46 1.55
CA VAL A 5 -1.11 5.63 0.40
C VAL A 5 -0.49 7.04 0.41
N ASN A 6 -1.31 8.07 0.60
CA ASN A 6 -0.86 9.46 0.62
C ASN A 6 0.03 9.79 1.83
N GLN A 7 -0.14 9.11 2.95
CA GLN A 7 0.69 9.30 4.15
C GLN A 7 2.00 8.49 4.11
N SER A 8 2.02 7.38 3.36
CA SER A 8 3.12 6.40 3.42
C SER A 8 4.05 6.44 2.21
N ILE A 9 3.56 6.87 1.05
CA ILE A 9 4.33 6.85 -0.20
C ILE A 9 4.49 8.29 -0.69
N PRO A 10 5.74 8.79 -0.81
CA PRO A 10 5.98 10.12 -1.40
C PRO A 10 5.39 10.25 -2.81
N ASP A 11 4.76 11.38 -3.11
CA ASP A 11 4.07 11.65 -4.37
C ASP A 11 4.91 11.34 -5.62
N LYS A 12 6.23 11.58 -5.56
CA LYS A 12 7.16 11.30 -6.66
C LYS A 12 7.26 9.81 -7.04
N TYR A 13 6.82 8.90 -6.17
CA TYR A 13 6.77 7.47 -6.40
C TYR A 13 5.35 6.96 -6.73
N LEU A 14 4.33 7.82 -6.60
CA LEU A 14 2.96 7.48 -6.92
C LEU A 14 2.67 7.74 -8.40
N PRO A 15 2.25 6.70 -9.15
CA PRO A 15 1.82 6.90 -10.53
C PRO A 15 0.52 7.71 -10.55
N PRO A 16 0.32 8.60 -11.54
CA PRO A 16 -0.96 9.27 -11.72
C PRO A 16 -2.03 8.21 -12.05
N SER A 17 -2.91 7.98 -11.09
CA SER A 17 -3.91 6.90 -11.12
C SER A 17 -5.20 7.39 -10.50
N LEU A 18 -6.33 6.83 -10.95
CA LEU A 18 -7.62 7.08 -10.34
C LEU A 18 -7.85 6.04 -9.22
N PHE A 19 -7.67 6.47 -7.98
CA PHE A 19 -8.00 5.65 -6.81
C PHE A 19 -9.49 5.78 -6.50
N ILE A 20 -10.16 4.64 -6.32
CA ILE A 20 -11.61 4.57 -6.15
C ILE A 20 -11.97 3.58 -5.05
N HIS A 21 -13.15 3.77 -4.45
CA HIS A 21 -13.75 2.71 -3.65
C HIS A 21 -14.27 1.59 -4.58
N PRO A 22 -14.20 0.31 -4.20
CA PRO A 22 -14.72 -0.78 -5.04
C PRO A 22 -16.17 -0.60 -5.49
N ASN A 23 -17.03 -0.04 -4.61
CA ASN A 23 -18.43 0.25 -4.94
C ASN A 23 -18.60 1.30 -6.05
N ASP A 24 -17.59 2.14 -6.28
CA ASP A 24 -17.62 3.18 -7.31
C ASP A 24 -17.04 2.70 -8.66
N LEU A 25 -16.54 1.47 -8.75
CA LEU A 25 -15.87 0.96 -9.96
C LEU A 25 -16.68 1.18 -11.24
N LYS A 26 -17.96 0.80 -11.23
CA LYS A 26 -18.83 0.99 -12.41
C LYS A 26 -18.98 2.45 -12.76
N LYS A 27 -19.23 3.31 -11.76
CA LYS A 27 -19.40 4.75 -11.94
C LYS A 27 -18.14 5.38 -12.54
N SER A 28 -16.97 5.06 -11.99
CA SER A 28 -15.69 5.60 -12.43
C SER A 28 -15.30 5.14 -13.83
N ILE A 29 -15.62 3.89 -14.21
CA ILE A 29 -15.43 3.42 -15.59
C ILE A 29 -16.32 4.21 -16.56
N VAL A 30 -17.59 4.40 -16.22
CA VAL A 30 -18.53 5.18 -17.06
C VAL A 30 -18.04 6.62 -17.21
N GLU A 31 -17.65 7.27 -16.12
CA GLU A 31 -17.11 8.62 -16.14
C GLU A 31 -15.86 8.72 -17.05
N LEU A 32 -14.93 7.76 -16.93
CA LEU A 32 -13.75 7.72 -17.79
C LEU A 32 -14.11 7.43 -19.24
N TYR A 33 -15.16 6.66 -19.53
CA TYR A 33 -15.62 6.38 -20.89
C TYR A 33 -16.25 7.62 -21.55
N GLU A 34 -17.11 8.32 -20.82
CA GLU A 34 -17.82 9.52 -21.28
C GLU A 34 -16.87 10.72 -21.39
N ASN A 35 -15.90 10.85 -20.49
CA ASN A 35 -14.94 11.96 -20.49
C ASN A 35 -13.63 11.58 -21.21
N LYS A 36 -13.62 11.76 -22.54
CA LYS A 36 -12.45 11.48 -23.39
C LYS A 36 -11.20 12.27 -22.98
N GLU A 37 -11.35 13.55 -22.65
CA GLU A 37 -10.23 14.42 -22.31
C GLU A 37 -9.54 13.97 -21.02
N LYS A 38 -10.32 13.71 -19.97
CA LYS A 38 -9.81 13.17 -18.70
C LYS A 38 -9.09 11.83 -18.91
N ARG A 39 -9.68 10.93 -19.71
CA ARG A 39 -9.08 9.62 -20.01
C ARG A 39 -7.75 9.74 -20.74
N ILE A 40 -7.65 10.62 -21.74
CA ILE A 40 -6.41 10.84 -22.50
C ILE A 40 -5.35 11.49 -21.61
N LEU A 41 -5.72 12.51 -20.83
CA LEU A 41 -4.82 13.20 -19.92
C LEU A 41 -4.21 12.22 -18.91
N LEU A 42 -5.05 11.46 -18.20
CA LEU A 42 -4.61 10.47 -17.22
C LEU A 42 -3.71 9.40 -17.86
N GLY A 43 -4.10 8.88 -19.03
CA GLY A 43 -3.31 7.89 -19.76
C GLY A 43 -1.94 8.41 -20.21
N ASN A 44 -1.86 9.65 -20.69
CA ASN A 44 -0.61 10.28 -21.08
C ASN A 44 0.31 10.52 -19.88
N SER A 45 -0.21 11.09 -18.79
CA SER A 45 0.56 11.29 -17.56
C SER A 45 1.10 9.96 -17.01
N LEU A 46 0.28 8.90 -17.00
CA LEU A 46 0.71 7.58 -16.55
C LEU A 46 1.78 7.00 -17.46
N ARG A 47 1.64 7.15 -18.78
CA ARG A 47 2.64 6.69 -19.76
C ARG A 47 3.98 7.40 -19.56
N GLU A 48 3.97 8.71 -19.34
CA GLU A 48 5.18 9.50 -19.06
C GLU A 48 5.84 9.04 -17.77
N PHE A 49 5.05 8.93 -16.69
CA PHE A 49 5.53 8.43 -15.41
C PHE A 49 6.22 7.05 -15.54
N VAL A 50 5.58 6.10 -16.24
CA VAL A 50 6.17 4.77 -16.46
C VAL A 50 7.46 4.85 -17.28
N ARG A 51 7.51 5.69 -18.32
CA ARG A 51 8.73 5.84 -19.15
C ARG A 51 9.89 6.46 -18.37
N GLU A 52 9.61 7.37 -17.45
CA GLU A 52 10.64 8.09 -16.72
C GLU A 52 11.05 7.38 -15.42
N LYS A 53 10.08 6.93 -14.63
CA LYS A 53 10.30 6.41 -13.28
C LYS A 53 10.34 4.89 -13.23
N TRP A 54 9.53 4.22 -14.04
CA TRP A 54 9.38 2.75 -14.01
C TRP A 54 9.82 2.06 -15.31
N SER A 55 10.70 2.68 -16.08
CA SER A 55 11.28 2.03 -17.25
C SER A 55 12.16 0.86 -16.81
N ARG A 56 12.31 -0.14 -17.67
CA ARG A 56 13.21 -1.28 -17.43
C ARG A 56 14.61 -0.84 -16.98
N LYS A 57 15.14 0.22 -17.61
CA LYS A 57 16.45 0.80 -17.28
C LYS A 57 16.44 1.42 -15.88
N GLN A 58 15.41 2.18 -15.53
CA GLN A 58 15.31 2.82 -14.22
C GLN A 58 15.12 1.79 -13.11
N VAL A 59 14.29 0.76 -13.32
CA VAL A 59 14.11 -0.34 -12.36
C VAL A 59 15.41 -1.11 -12.15
N ALA A 60 16.12 -1.48 -13.22
CA ALA A 60 17.41 -2.16 -13.11
C ALA A 60 18.45 -1.30 -12.36
N LYS A 61 18.47 0.01 -12.63
CA LYS A 61 19.30 0.95 -11.87
C LYS A 61 18.94 0.94 -10.39
N ASN A 62 17.65 1.03 -10.04
CA ASN A 62 17.21 1.02 -8.65
C ASN A 62 17.67 -0.24 -7.89
N PHE A 63 17.65 -1.40 -8.52
CA PHE A 63 18.20 -2.63 -7.93
C PHE A 63 19.72 -2.56 -7.74
N LEU A 64 20.45 -1.98 -8.69
CA LEU A 64 21.90 -1.78 -8.53
C LEU A 64 22.21 -0.82 -7.37
N ASP A 65 21.45 0.27 -7.27
CA ASP A 65 21.55 1.25 -6.19
C ASP A 65 21.27 0.57 -4.83
N LEU A 66 20.28 -0.34 -4.74
CA LEU A 66 20.04 -1.16 -3.55
C LEU A 66 21.24 -2.03 -3.17
N ILE A 67 21.78 -2.78 -4.15
CA ILE A 67 22.92 -3.69 -3.93
C ILE A 67 24.15 -2.94 -3.43
N LYS A 68 24.35 -1.70 -3.89
CA LYS A 68 25.47 -0.83 -3.52
C LYS A 68 25.24 -0.01 -2.26
N ASN A 69 24.04 -0.06 -1.67
CA ASN A 69 23.59 0.87 -0.62
C ASN A 69 23.62 2.35 -1.05
N GLU A 70 23.38 2.63 -2.33
CA GLU A 70 23.33 3.98 -2.94
C GLU A 70 21.87 4.44 -3.19
N TYR A 71 20.91 3.92 -2.42
CA TYR A 71 19.50 4.23 -2.60
C TYR A 71 19.06 5.49 -1.82
N PRO A 72 18.03 6.21 -2.30
CA PRO A 72 17.43 7.31 -1.57
C PRO A 72 16.93 6.88 -0.19
N SER A 73 17.20 7.69 0.85
CA SER A 73 16.81 7.37 2.22
C SER A 73 15.30 7.19 2.40
N ASP A 74 14.51 7.86 1.56
CA ASP A 74 13.04 7.80 1.56
C ASP A 74 12.47 6.56 0.84
N TRP A 75 13.32 5.64 0.38
CA TRP A 75 12.90 4.27 0.04
C TRP A 75 12.69 3.41 1.27
N ILE A 76 13.30 3.77 2.39
CA ILE A 76 13.20 3.02 3.64
C ILE A 76 12.09 3.64 4.47
N GLN A 77 11.10 2.82 4.77
CA GLN A 77 10.06 3.14 5.74
C GLN A 77 10.21 2.20 6.93
N ASN A 78 10.28 2.76 8.13
CA ASN A 78 10.24 1.96 9.35
C ASN A 78 8.79 1.51 9.59
N PRO A 79 8.51 0.20 9.73
CA PRO A 79 7.16 -0.27 10.02
C PRO A 79 6.54 0.34 11.28
N LYS A 80 7.36 0.82 12.22
CA LYS A 80 6.90 1.50 13.45
C LYS A 80 6.29 2.88 13.19
N ASP A 81 6.64 3.51 12.07
CA ASP A 81 6.15 4.84 11.70
C ASP A 81 4.85 4.76 10.89
N LEU A 82 4.34 3.55 10.62
CA LEU A 82 3.07 3.37 9.93
C LEU A 82 1.90 3.72 10.86
N PRO A 83 0.91 4.50 10.39
CA PRO A 83 -0.21 4.97 11.23
C PRO A 83 -1.05 3.84 11.84
N SER A 84 -1.08 2.67 11.19
CA SER A 84 -1.93 1.54 11.56
C SER A 84 -1.59 0.31 10.72
N ILE A 85 -1.85 -0.89 11.27
CA ILE A 85 -1.90 -2.11 10.44
C ILE A 85 -3.29 -2.18 9.82
N HIS A 86 -3.37 -1.82 8.54
CA HIS A 86 -4.56 -2.07 7.76
C HIS A 86 -4.49 -3.46 7.13
N MET A 87 -5.50 -4.28 7.37
CA MET A 87 -5.67 -5.51 6.62
C MET A 87 -6.18 -5.15 5.24
N THR A 88 -5.34 -5.32 4.24
CA THR A 88 -5.72 -5.13 2.84
C THR A 88 -6.71 -6.21 2.44
N CYS A 89 -7.69 -5.85 1.61
CA CYS A 89 -8.67 -6.77 0.99
C CYS A 89 -9.73 -7.37 1.93
N ILE A 90 -9.88 -6.84 3.15
CA ILE A 90 -10.94 -7.22 4.09
C ILE A 90 -11.50 -5.98 4.79
N GLU A 91 -12.79 -5.98 5.10
CA GLU A 91 -13.38 -4.98 5.99
C GLU A 91 -12.72 -5.07 7.37
N ASN A 92 -12.39 -3.94 7.99
CA ASN A 92 -11.63 -3.91 9.25
C ASN A 92 -12.25 -4.82 10.33
N GLU A 93 -13.58 -4.79 10.50
CA GLU A 93 -14.30 -5.64 11.47
C GLU A 93 -14.10 -7.14 11.20
N LYS A 94 -14.24 -7.56 9.94
CA LYS A 94 -14.00 -8.96 9.53
C LYS A 94 -12.54 -9.35 9.70
N GLY A 95 -11.62 -8.41 9.47
CA GLY A 95 -10.19 -8.60 9.70
C GLY A 95 -9.85 -8.81 11.17
N ILE A 96 -10.39 -7.96 12.05
CA ILE A 96 -10.22 -8.09 13.51
C ILE A 96 -10.79 -9.42 14.00
N GLU A 97 -11.99 -9.80 13.53
CA GLU A 97 -12.58 -11.07 13.92
C GLU A 97 -11.77 -12.27 13.42
N PHE A 98 -11.23 -12.20 12.20
CA PHE A 98 -10.28 -13.20 11.70
C PHE A 98 -9.06 -13.32 12.63
N LEU A 99 -8.43 -12.20 13.00
CA LEU A 99 -7.28 -12.21 13.90
C LEU A 99 -7.64 -12.78 15.28
N ARG A 100 -8.82 -12.46 15.82
CA ARG A 100 -9.30 -12.98 17.09
C ARG A 100 -9.46 -14.50 17.05
N LEU A 101 -10.11 -15.03 16.01
CA LEU A 101 -10.25 -16.48 15.79
C LEU A 101 -8.89 -17.16 15.58
N TYR A 102 -7.99 -16.52 14.84
CA TYR A 102 -6.65 -17.01 14.57
C TYR A 102 -5.82 -17.08 15.86
N PHE A 103 -5.84 -16.03 16.67
CA PHE A 103 -5.19 -15.96 17.98
C PHE A 103 -5.76 -16.99 18.95
N LYS A 104 -7.08 -17.17 18.99
CA LYS A 104 -7.72 -18.22 19.80
C LYS A 104 -7.21 -19.62 19.45
N LYS A 105 -6.92 -19.88 18.17
CA LYS A 105 -6.46 -21.18 17.70
C LYS A 105 -4.96 -21.41 17.88
N TYR A 106 -4.13 -20.42 17.60
CA TYR A 106 -2.66 -20.59 17.54
C TYR A 106 -1.89 -19.81 18.61
N GLY A 107 -2.57 -18.97 19.39
CA GLY A 107 -1.97 -18.04 20.34
C GLY A 107 -1.05 -17.02 19.67
N LYS A 108 -0.33 -16.25 20.50
CA LYS A 108 0.63 -15.23 20.03
C LYS A 108 1.70 -15.76 19.06
N ARG A 109 2.14 -17.01 19.26
CA ARG A 109 3.15 -17.65 18.40
C ARG A 109 2.67 -17.79 16.95
N GLY A 110 1.37 -17.88 16.73
CA GLY A 110 0.78 -17.93 15.39
C GLY A 110 1.02 -16.67 14.56
N PHE A 111 1.36 -15.54 15.16
CA PHE A 111 1.64 -14.32 14.40
C PHE A 111 3.02 -14.31 13.75
N PHE A 112 3.95 -15.19 14.16
CA PHE A 112 5.31 -15.28 13.60
C PHE A 112 6.10 -13.95 13.60
N ILE A 113 5.88 -13.10 14.60
CA ILE A 113 6.50 -11.78 14.77
C ILE A 113 7.10 -11.58 16.17
N SER A 114 7.50 -12.65 16.83
CA SER A 114 8.07 -12.58 18.19
C SER A 114 9.36 -11.76 18.26
N ASP A 115 10.02 -11.52 17.13
CA ASP A 115 11.17 -10.64 16.97
C ASP A 115 10.80 -9.14 16.88
N LYS A 116 9.50 -8.81 16.86
CA LYS A 116 8.94 -7.45 16.73
C LYS A 116 7.88 -7.21 17.82
N PRO A 117 8.31 -7.05 19.10
CA PRO A 117 7.40 -7.02 20.24
C PRO A 117 6.38 -5.89 20.18
N GLU A 118 6.71 -4.74 19.57
CA GLU A 118 5.77 -3.63 19.44
C GLU A 118 4.61 -3.95 18.50
N ILE A 119 4.89 -4.70 17.41
CA ILE A 119 3.87 -5.16 16.46
C ILE A 119 3.01 -6.25 17.11
N GLU A 120 3.63 -7.18 17.86
CA GLU A 120 2.91 -8.22 18.61
C GLU A 120 1.92 -7.60 19.60
N ALA A 121 2.37 -6.62 20.40
CA ALA A 121 1.52 -5.91 21.34
C ALA A 121 0.38 -5.15 20.64
N TYR A 122 0.66 -4.49 19.51
CA TYR A 122 -0.36 -3.80 18.72
C TYR A 122 -1.44 -4.77 18.22
N LEU A 123 -1.07 -5.92 17.66
CA LEU A 123 -2.04 -6.92 17.19
C LEU A 123 -2.88 -7.51 18.32
N ILE A 124 -2.29 -7.72 19.50
CA ILE A 124 -3.02 -8.21 20.68
C ILE A 124 -4.04 -7.15 21.15
N ASN A 125 -3.62 -5.88 21.27
CA ASN A 125 -4.52 -4.79 21.66
C ASN A 125 -5.71 -4.65 20.67
N MET A 126 -5.49 -4.87 19.37
CA MET A 126 -6.55 -4.79 18.36
C MET A 126 -7.65 -5.84 18.55
N ILE A 127 -7.36 -7.01 19.11
CA ILE A 127 -8.33 -8.11 19.26
C ILE A 127 -8.99 -8.18 20.64
N GLU A 128 -8.41 -7.50 21.63
CA GLU A 128 -8.94 -7.37 23.00
C GLU A 128 -9.98 -6.24 23.15
N ILE A 129 -10.01 -5.30 22.20
CA ILE A 129 -11.09 -4.30 22.04
C ILE A 129 -12.27 -4.92 21.28
#